data_AF-A0A3D4JF71-F1
#
_entry.id   AF-A0A3D4JF71-F1
#
_cell.length_a   1.000
_cell.length_b   1.000
_cell.length_c   1.000
_cell.angle_alpha   90.00
_cell.angle_beta   90.00
_cell.angle_gamma   90.00
#
_symmetry.space_group_name_H-M   'P 1'
#
loop_
_entity.id
_entity.type
_entity.pdbx_description
1 polymer ?
#
loop_
_entity_poly.entity_id
_entity_poly.type
_entity_poly.pdbx_seq_one_letter_code
_entity_poly.pdbx_strand_id
1 'polypeptide(L)'
;MGSTSLVTNNEGTVISETKYKAWGEVRYESASSPPEYTYTGQYSYTDDFGLMFYNARWYDSSLSRFAQADTIVPKEQGIQAWDRYAYGNNSPLRYTDPTGHVGCDEDANGKCINYEYKERKFYGLFAYANRVSKNQGKRNVLESMSKIVGKASEIYGNDSDGMMRGLSMIFLGAPEYGPGTLIKAENVLKSSEPSFFLKFGNKGFHDDFRDGQNQVHHVWTYIAETYNPGGLPISITAQPSNYYHEIEEYYQLKKTGKEGSSWDGFILSMAGIYIGININTGAVSLTDLDSYLLDTLGPNAPSYLLSESRSFEFPIMYEFLPKIEP
;
A
#
# COMPACT_ATOMS: atom_id res chain seq x y z
N MET A 1 7.46 22.61 15.60
CA MET A 1 8.28 22.19 14.44
C MET A 1 9.41 21.24 14.80
N GLY A 2 9.64 20.85 16.07
CA GLY A 2 10.52 19.70 16.40
C GLY A 2 12.04 19.86 16.19
N SER A 3 12.57 21.03 15.83
CA SER A 3 14.02 21.22 15.65
C SER A 3 14.78 21.18 16.99
N THR A 4 15.88 20.44 17.05
CA THR A 4 16.77 20.39 18.22
C THR A 4 17.47 21.74 18.40
N SER A 5 17.07 22.49 19.43
CA SER A 5 17.61 23.83 19.69
C SER A 5 18.62 23.88 20.84
N LEU A 6 18.50 22.96 21.80
CA LEU A 6 19.36 22.87 22.99
C LEU A 6 19.62 21.40 23.31
N VAL A 7 20.86 21.08 23.66
CA VAL A 7 21.26 19.79 24.23
C VAL A 7 21.87 20.04 25.59
N THR A 8 21.44 19.28 26.59
CA THR A 8 21.94 19.37 27.96
C THR A 8 22.63 18.08 28.39
N ASN A 9 23.60 18.18 29.30
CA ASN A 9 24.13 17.00 30.00
C ASN A 9 23.16 16.53 31.10
N ASN A 10 23.54 15.46 31.82
CA ASN A 10 22.74 14.87 32.91
C ASN A 10 22.51 15.81 34.11
N GLU A 11 23.26 16.92 34.19
CA GLU A 11 23.16 17.93 35.23
C GLU A 11 22.31 19.13 34.79
N GLY A 12 21.77 19.12 33.56
CA GLY A 12 20.98 20.22 33.00
C GLY A 12 21.81 21.38 32.45
N THR A 13 23.13 21.25 32.38
CA THR A 13 24.01 22.25 31.76
C THR A 13 23.93 22.15 30.23
N VAL A 14 23.74 23.28 29.55
CA VAL A 14 23.70 23.34 28.08
C VAL A 14 25.08 23.05 27.50
N ILE A 15 25.18 22.01 26.68
CA ILE A 15 26.41 21.57 25.99
C ILE A 15 26.39 21.82 24.48
N SER A 16 25.20 22.08 23.93
CA SER A 16 25.00 22.51 22.55
C SER A 16 23.79 23.43 22.44
N GLU A 17 23.92 24.49 21.66
CA GLU A 17 22.83 25.37 21.24
C GLU A 17 22.90 25.57 19.73
N THR A 18 21.79 25.30 19.03
CA THR A 18 21.68 25.50 17.58
C THR A 18 20.41 26.30 17.28
N LYS A 19 20.53 27.32 16.44
CA LYS A 19 19.40 28.14 15.97
C LYS A 19 19.35 28.09 14.46
N TYR A 20 18.16 27.85 13.92
CA TYR A 20 17.95 27.71 12.48
C TYR A 20 17.24 28.94 11.91
N LYS A 21 17.47 29.22 10.63
CA LYS A 21 16.59 30.04 9.80
C LYS A 21 15.33 29.24 9.46
N ALA A 22 14.37 29.91 8.81
CA ALA A 22 13.09 29.31 8.42
C ALA A 22 13.25 28.00 7.65
N TRP A 23 14.26 27.89 6.78
CA TRP A 23 14.52 26.73 5.91
C TRP A 23 15.64 25.81 6.40
N GLY A 24 15.95 25.85 7.70
CA GLY A 24 16.90 24.90 8.30
C GLY A 24 18.37 25.26 8.19
N GLU A 25 18.74 26.34 7.49
CA GLU A 25 20.11 26.86 7.57
C GLU A 25 20.47 27.22 9.02
N VAL A 26 21.67 26.85 9.46
CA VAL A 26 22.17 27.22 10.78
C VAL A 26 22.46 28.72 10.83
N ARG A 27 21.80 29.43 11.74
CA ARG A 27 22.00 30.86 12.01
C ARG A 27 22.99 31.10 13.15
N TYR A 28 23.03 30.19 14.10
CA TYR A 28 23.92 30.23 15.24
C TYR A 28 24.14 28.81 15.73
N GLU A 29 25.38 28.49 16.06
CA GLU A 29 25.74 27.21 16.66
C GLU A 29 26.87 27.41 17.67
N SER A 30 26.70 26.79 18.83
CA SER A 30 27.75 26.60 19.81
C SER A 30 27.62 25.19 20.36
N ALA A 31 28.41 24.26 19.81
CA ALA A 31 28.32 22.84 20.12
C ALA A 31 29.68 22.29 20.52
N SER A 32 29.75 21.66 21.69
CA SER A 32 30.87 20.77 22.05
C SER A 32 30.68 19.35 21.49
N SER A 33 29.42 18.98 21.24
CA SER A 33 28.99 17.75 20.59
C SER A 33 27.71 18.06 19.79
N PRO A 34 27.77 18.18 18.45
CA PRO A 34 26.59 18.43 17.63
C PRO A 34 25.58 17.28 17.76
N PRO A 35 24.27 17.55 17.80
CA PRO A 35 23.26 16.49 17.81
C PRO A 35 23.11 15.85 16.43
N GLU A 36 22.92 14.53 16.39
CA GLU A 36 22.67 13.80 15.12
C GLU A 36 21.34 14.21 14.46
N TYR A 37 20.34 14.58 15.27
CA TYR A 37 19.03 15.03 14.81
C TYR A 37 18.89 16.54 15.01
N THR A 38 18.68 17.28 13.92
CA THR A 38 18.79 18.76 13.91
C THR A 38 17.45 19.41 13.53
N TYR A 39 17.34 19.97 12.33
CA TYR A 39 16.19 20.73 11.87
C TYR A 39 14.99 19.80 11.64
N THR A 40 13.85 20.16 12.24
CA THR A 40 12.60 19.38 12.23
C THR A 40 12.75 17.92 12.65
N GLY A 41 13.74 17.63 13.50
CA GLY A 41 14.02 16.30 14.04
C GLY A 41 14.55 15.30 13.01
N GLN A 42 15.14 15.78 11.90
CA GLN A 42 15.74 14.91 10.88
C GLN A 42 17.22 14.68 11.12
N TYR A 43 17.73 13.55 10.65
CA TYR A 43 19.13 13.18 10.81
C TYR A 43 20.01 14.04 9.89
N SER A 44 21.06 14.63 10.45
CA SER A 44 21.92 15.59 9.77
C SER A 44 23.18 14.94 9.20
N TYR A 45 23.43 15.17 7.91
CA TYR A 45 24.72 14.92 7.24
C TYR A 45 25.29 16.23 6.69
N THR A 46 24.92 17.35 7.30
CA THR A 46 25.32 18.69 6.87
C THR A 46 26.82 18.90 6.95
N ASP A 47 27.47 18.30 7.95
CA ASP A 47 28.91 18.40 8.16
C ASP A 47 29.69 17.50 7.20
N ASP A 48 29.09 16.40 6.73
CA ASP A 48 29.71 15.45 5.81
C ASP A 48 29.58 15.93 4.36
N PHE A 49 28.36 16.25 3.92
CA PHE A 49 28.07 16.63 2.53
C PHE A 49 26.91 17.63 2.36
N GLY A 50 26.54 18.36 3.42
CA GLY A 50 25.64 19.50 3.32
C GLY A 50 24.14 19.17 3.28
N LEU A 51 23.74 17.91 3.46
CA LEU A 51 22.34 17.48 3.32
C LEU A 51 21.77 16.87 4.60
N MET A 52 20.46 16.92 4.75
CA MET A 52 19.72 16.23 5.81
C MET A 52 18.90 15.08 5.24
N PHE A 53 18.77 13.97 5.98
CA PHE A 53 18.04 12.80 5.51
C PHE A 53 16.60 12.80 6.03
N TYR A 54 15.64 12.90 5.11
CA TYR A 54 14.21 12.97 5.39
C TYR A 54 13.51 11.64 5.07
N ASN A 55 14.15 10.50 5.35
CA ASN A 55 13.68 9.13 5.08
C ASN A 55 13.58 8.73 3.60
N ALA A 56 12.89 9.52 2.77
CA ALA A 56 12.73 9.24 1.35
C ALA A 56 13.66 10.09 0.46
N ARG A 57 14.02 11.30 0.93
CA ARG A 57 14.77 12.28 0.16
C ARG A 57 15.85 12.95 0.99
N TRP A 58 16.83 13.51 0.29
CA TRP A 58 17.84 14.39 0.85
C TRP A 58 17.39 15.85 0.75
N TYR A 59 17.42 16.57 1.87
CA TYR A 59 17.06 17.98 1.95
C TYR A 59 18.32 18.85 2.00
N ASP A 60 18.35 19.88 1.15
CA ASP A 60 19.38 20.90 1.10
C ASP A 60 18.80 22.21 1.65
N SER A 61 19.22 22.57 2.87
CA SER A 61 18.79 23.82 3.50
C SER A 61 19.31 25.06 2.77
N SER A 62 20.46 24.97 2.09
CA SER A 62 21.03 26.11 1.36
C SER A 62 20.21 26.45 0.11
N LEU A 63 19.62 25.43 -0.53
CA LEU A 63 18.70 25.58 -1.64
C LEU A 63 17.23 25.70 -1.20
N SER A 64 16.96 25.49 0.10
CA SER A 64 15.60 25.43 0.65
C SER A 64 14.73 24.35 0.00
N ARG A 65 15.34 23.29 -0.55
CA ARG A 65 14.70 22.30 -1.42
C ARG A 65 15.24 20.90 -1.18
N PHE A 66 14.47 19.90 -1.59
CA PHE A 66 15.01 18.54 -1.72
C PHE A 66 16.01 18.48 -2.88
N ALA A 67 17.08 17.69 -2.72
CA ALA A 67 18.07 17.42 -3.76
C ALA A 67 17.58 16.36 -4.77
N GLN A 68 16.39 15.78 -4.55
CA GLN A 68 15.80 14.72 -5.35
C GLN A 68 14.32 15.04 -5.63
N ALA A 69 13.87 14.74 -6.84
CA ALA A 69 12.47 14.85 -7.19
C ALA A 69 11.65 13.84 -6.37
N ASP A 70 10.53 14.29 -5.82
CA ASP A 70 9.56 13.43 -5.14
C ASP A 70 9.05 12.35 -6.06
N THR A 71 9.05 11.08 -5.65
CA THR A 71 8.40 10.01 -6.41
C THR A 71 6.87 10.11 -6.41
N ILE A 72 6.30 10.98 -5.57
CA ILE A 72 4.87 11.18 -5.36
C ILE A 72 4.50 12.62 -5.70
N VAL A 73 3.40 12.80 -6.42
CA VAL A 73 2.79 14.11 -6.68
C VAL A 73 1.45 14.14 -5.92
N PRO A 74 1.43 14.65 -4.67
CA PRO A 74 0.21 14.66 -3.85
C PRO A 74 -0.79 15.66 -4.43
N LYS A 75 -1.94 15.17 -4.93
CA LYS A 75 -2.95 15.99 -5.62
C LYS A 75 -3.55 17.07 -4.70
N GLU A 76 -3.50 16.82 -3.41
CA GLU A 76 -4.03 17.63 -2.31
C GLU A 76 -3.23 18.93 -2.11
N GLN A 77 -1.98 18.98 -2.59
CA GLN A 77 -1.15 20.20 -2.60
C GLN A 77 -1.46 21.12 -3.79
N GLY A 78 -2.42 20.76 -4.65
CA GLY A 78 -2.85 21.56 -5.79
C GLY A 78 -1.74 21.74 -6.82
N ILE A 79 -1.66 22.94 -7.43
CA ILE A 79 -0.65 23.26 -8.45
C ILE A 79 0.78 23.15 -7.88
N GLN A 80 0.94 23.39 -6.58
CA GLN A 80 2.25 23.37 -5.92
C GLN A 80 2.86 21.96 -5.86
N ALA A 81 2.04 20.90 -5.93
CA ALA A 81 2.48 19.51 -5.97
C ALA A 81 3.41 19.19 -7.16
N TRP A 82 3.28 19.95 -8.25
CA TRP A 82 4.10 19.78 -9.45
C TRP A 82 5.55 20.23 -9.25
N ASP A 83 5.80 21.04 -8.23
CA ASP A 83 7.15 21.33 -7.78
C ASP A 83 7.68 20.19 -6.89
N ARG A 84 8.14 19.12 -7.56
CA ARG A 84 8.62 17.87 -6.93
C ARG A 84 9.86 18.03 -6.04
N TYR A 85 10.44 19.23 -5.95
CA TYR A 85 11.60 19.52 -5.12
C TYR A 85 11.24 20.42 -3.92
N ALA A 86 10.00 20.89 -3.83
CA ALA A 86 9.58 21.80 -2.78
C ALA A 86 9.57 21.13 -1.40
N TYR A 87 10.01 21.87 -0.38
CA TYR A 87 9.89 21.48 1.01
C TYR A 87 8.68 22.16 1.67
N GLY A 88 7.89 21.41 2.43
CA GLY A 88 6.82 21.96 3.26
C GLY A 88 5.83 22.84 2.50
N ASN A 89 5.48 22.49 1.25
CA ASN A 89 4.61 23.28 0.37
C ASN A 89 5.01 24.77 0.27
N ASN A 90 6.32 25.04 0.26
CA ASN A 90 6.93 26.37 0.31
C ASN A 90 6.59 27.23 1.54
N SER A 91 6.18 26.62 2.65
CA SER A 91 5.84 27.34 3.89
C SER A 91 6.46 26.64 5.11
N PRO A 92 7.81 26.73 5.29
CA PRO A 92 8.58 25.96 6.26
C PRO A 92 8.45 26.43 7.72
N LEU A 93 7.72 27.54 7.95
CA LEU A 93 7.34 28.00 9.29
C LEU A 93 6.01 27.41 9.75
N ARG A 94 5.26 26.84 8.80
CA ARG A 94 3.97 26.19 9.05
C ARG A 94 4.09 24.68 8.92
N TYR A 95 4.84 24.21 7.94
CA TYR A 95 4.92 22.79 7.62
C TYR A 95 6.30 22.19 7.91
N THR A 96 6.33 21.00 8.52
CA THR A 96 7.48 20.08 8.54
C THR A 96 7.29 18.98 7.49
N ASP A 97 8.26 18.11 7.19
CA ASP A 97 8.02 16.95 6.31
C ASP A 97 8.66 15.69 6.92
N PRO A 98 7.97 14.96 7.81
CA PRO A 98 8.59 13.83 8.51
C PRO A 98 8.95 12.64 7.61
N THR A 99 8.34 12.52 6.43
CA THR A 99 8.51 11.37 5.54
C THR A 99 9.37 11.68 4.33
N GLY A 100 9.62 12.96 4.06
CA GLY A 100 10.23 13.42 2.84
C GLY A 100 9.29 13.28 1.65
N HIS A 101 7.97 13.34 1.83
CA HIS A 101 7.00 13.32 0.72
C HIS A 101 5.92 14.40 0.85
N VAL A 102 5.54 14.76 2.08
CA VAL A 102 4.34 15.56 2.32
C VAL A 102 4.53 16.49 3.51
N GLY A 103 4.26 17.77 3.26
CA GLY A 103 4.23 18.82 4.27
C GLY A 103 3.18 18.55 5.37
N CYS A 104 3.58 18.79 6.61
CA CYS A 104 2.90 18.45 7.84
C CYS A 104 2.68 19.72 8.67
N ASP A 105 1.44 20.13 8.88
CA ASP A 105 1.13 21.19 9.86
C ASP A 105 1.06 20.51 11.23
N GLU A 106 1.70 21.05 12.26
CA GLU A 106 1.75 20.44 13.61
C GLU A 106 0.70 21.10 14.52
N ASP A 107 -0.10 20.30 15.24
CA ASP A 107 -0.95 20.82 16.31
C ASP A 107 -0.15 21.23 17.55
N ALA A 108 -0.85 21.76 18.55
CA ALA A 108 -0.27 22.19 19.83
C ALA A 108 0.48 21.07 20.60
N ASN A 109 0.27 19.79 20.24
CA ASN A 109 0.95 18.65 20.83
C ASN A 109 2.09 18.11 19.94
N GLY A 110 2.45 18.81 18.86
CA GLY A 110 3.46 18.36 17.91
C GLY A 110 3.00 17.22 17.01
N LYS A 111 1.69 16.95 16.95
CA LYS A 111 1.11 15.92 16.08
C LYS A 111 0.73 16.54 14.74
N CYS A 112 1.07 15.84 13.67
CA CYS A 112 0.73 16.26 12.32
C CYS A 112 -0.78 16.30 12.04
N ILE A 113 -1.31 17.42 11.53
CA ILE A 113 -2.74 17.70 11.31
C ILE A 113 -3.14 18.07 9.87
N ASN A 114 -2.23 18.56 9.01
CA ASN A 114 -2.53 18.75 7.56
C ASN A 114 -2.11 17.57 6.67
N TYR A 115 -1.69 16.46 7.29
CA TYR A 115 -1.83 15.15 6.65
C TYR A 115 -3.33 14.88 6.60
N GLU A 116 -3.93 14.74 5.42
CA GLU A 116 -5.19 14.02 5.38
C GLU A 116 -4.91 12.67 6.06
N TYR A 117 -5.58 12.43 7.17
CA TYR A 117 -5.35 11.33 8.13
C TYR A 117 -5.17 9.94 7.46
N LYS A 118 -5.63 9.81 6.21
CA LYS A 118 -5.48 8.66 5.32
C LYS A 118 -4.04 8.41 4.81
N GLU A 119 -3.22 9.44 4.57
CA GLU A 119 -1.87 9.27 4.02
C GLU A 119 -0.85 8.80 5.07
N ARG A 120 -0.93 9.24 6.33
CA ARG A 120 -0.03 8.78 7.41
C ARG A 120 -0.20 7.29 7.66
N LYS A 121 -1.46 6.84 7.63
CA LYS A 121 -1.84 5.43 7.70
C LYS A 121 -1.23 4.66 6.52
N PHE A 122 -1.36 5.20 5.31
CA PHE A 122 -0.81 4.58 4.11
C PHE A 122 0.72 4.46 4.16
N TYR A 123 1.46 5.53 4.44
CA TYR A 123 2.93 5.47 4.50
C TYR A 123 3.42 4.56 5.63
N GLY A 124 2.75 4.56 6.78
CA GLY A 124 3.04 3.62 7.87
C GLY A 124 2.84 2.17 7.45
N LEU A 125 1.74 1.89 6.73
CA LEU A 125 1.46 0.57 6.17
C LEU A 125 2.46 0.20 5.07
N PHE A 126 2.79 1.12 4.17
CA PHE A 126 3.73 0.93 3.08
C PHE A 126 5.15 0.64 3.59
N ALA A 127 5.62 1.36 4.61
CA ALA A 127 6.89 1.09 5.27
C ALA A 127 6.90 -0.30 5.92
N TYR A 128 5.78 -0.71 6.54
CA TYR A 128 5.62 -2.07 7.06
C TYR A 128 5.65 -3.13 5.96
N ALA A 129 4.88 -2.94 4.89
CA ALA A 129 4.78 -3.85 3.76
C ALA A 129 6.13 -4.02 3.04
N ASN A 130 6.90 -2.94 2.89
CA ASN A 130 8.28 -3.00 2.40
C ASN A 130 9.19 -3.90 3.26
N ARG A 131 9.11 -3.78 4.59
CA ARG A 131 9.88 -4.64 5.50
C ARG A 131 9.45 -6.10 5.41
N VAL A 132 8.16 -6.36 5.22
CA VAL A 132 7.63 -7.71 5.03
C VAL A 132 8.13 -8.30 3.70
N SER A 133 7.98 -7.56 2.60
CA SER A 133 8.43 -7.98 1.26
C SER A 133 9.94 -8.26 1.22
N LYS A 134 10.78 -7.40 1.80
CA LYS A 134 12.23 -7.64 1.91
C LYS A 134 12.59 -8.92 2.68
N ASN A 135 11.74 -9.35 3.62
CA ASN A 135 11.95 -10.54 4.43
C ASN A 135 11.23 -11.79 3.89
N GLN A 136 10.61 -11.72 2.71
CA GLN A 136 9.91 -12.85 2.10
C GLN A 136 10.82 -14.07 1.88
N GLY A 137 12.15 -13.90 1.73
CA GLY A 137 13.07 -15.05 1.71
C GLY A 137 13.07 -15.90 3.00
N LYS A 138 12.53 -15.37 4.11
CA LYS A 138 12.36 -16.05 5.40
C LYS A 138 10.89 -16.32 5.77
N ARG A 139 9.91 -15.94 4.93
CA ARG A 139 8.46 -16.01 5.22
C ARG A 139 7.68 -16.41 3.99
N ASN A 140 6.61 -17.17 4.13
CA ASN A 140 5.80 -17.51 2.97
C ASN A 140 5.01 -16.26 2.46
N VAL A 141 4.63 -16.22 1.18
CA VAL A 141 3.93 -15.05 0.60
C VAL A 141 2.54 -14.85 1.20
N LEU A 142 1.79 -15.92 1.46
CA LEU A 142 0.45 -15.80 2.03
C LEU A 142 0.47 -15.19 3.44
N GLU A 143 1.42 -15.59 4.28
CA GLU A 143 1.72 -14.99 5.58
C GLU A 143 2.17 -13.54 5.44
N SER A 144 2.91 -13.21 4.38
CA SER A 144 3.35 -11.85 4.11
C SER A 144 2.14 -10.95 3.79
N MET A 145 1.25 -11.43 2.92
CA MET A 145 0.00 -10.78 2.57
C MET A 145 -0.89 -10.62 3.82
N SER A 146 -1.13 -11.71 4.55
CA SER A 146 -1.90 -11.72 5.79
C SER A 146 -1.37 -10.72 6.82
N LYS A 147 -0.05 -10.67 7.06
CA LYS A 147 0.57 -9.68 7.97
C LYS A 147 0.35 -8.23 7.53
N ILE A 148 0.42 -7.96 6.24
CA ILE A 148 0.16 -6.61 5.71
C ILE A 148 -1.30 -6.23 5.94
N VAL A 149 -2.23 -7.15 5.67
CA VAL A 149 -3.66 -6.94 5.90
C VAL A 149 -3.97 -6.74 7.39
N GLY A 150 -3.42 -7.58 8.28
CA GLY A 150 -3.57 -7.44 9.73
C GLY A 150 -3.01 -6.11 10.22
N LYS A 151 -1.84 -5.69 9.70
CA LYS A 151 -1.29 -4.38 10.03
C LYS A 151 -2.16 -3.24 9.50
N ALA A 152 -2.76 -3.39 8.34
CA ALA A 152 -3.71 -2.41 7.81
C ALA A 152 -4.94 -2.30 8.71
N SER A 153 -5.49 -3.41 9.20
CA SER A 153 -6.57 -3.37 10.19
C SER A 153 -6.17 -2.58 11.44
N GLU A 154 -5.00 -2.83 12.02
CA GLU A 154 -4.50 -2.06 13.19
C GLU A 154 -4.38 -0.56 12.91
N ILE A 155 -3.89 -0.20 11.72
CA ILE A 155 -3.62 1.19 11.35
C ILE A 155 -4.90 1.95 11.00
N TYR A 156 -5.81 1.30 10.27
CA TYR A 156 -7.00 1.92 9.74
C TYR A 156 -8.20 1.82 10.68
N GLY A 157 -8.28 0.78 11.50
CA GLY A 157 -9.41 0.55 12.41
C GLY A 157 -10.72 0.46 11.63
N ASN A 158 -11.68 1.32 11.96
CA ASN A 158 -13.00 1.37 11.32
C ASN A 158 -13.01 2.10 9.96
N ASP A 159 -11.86 2.59 9.48
CA ASP A 159 -11.72 3.30 8.21
C ASP A 159 -11.56 2.33 7.03
N SER A 160 -12.66 1.71 6.62
CA SER A 160 -12.67 0.67 5.59
C SER A 160 -12.25 1.19 4.21
N ASP A 161 -12.69 2.39 3.82
CA ASP A 161 -12.28 3.05 2.57
C ASP A 161 -10.78 3.32 2.55
N GLY A 162 -10.23 3.87 3.64
CA GLY A 162 -8.79 4.08 3.76
C GLY A 162 -7.99 2.78 3.70
N MET A 163 -8.45 1.74 4.40
CA MET A 163 -7.80 0.43 4.42
C MET A 163 -7.74 -0.18 3.02
N MET A 164 -8.87 -0.19 2.31
CA MET A 164 -8.97 -0.77 0.97
C MET A 164 -8.15 0.01 -0.06
N ARG A 165 -8.18 1.36 -0.03
CA ARG A 165 -7.29 2.17 -0.87
C ARG A 165 -5.82 1.86 -0.62
N GLY A 166 -5.42 1.78 0.65
CA GLY A 166 -4.04 1.55 1.03
C GLY A 166 -3.52 0.18 0.61
N LEU A 167 -4.35 -0.86 0.80
CA LEU A 167 -4.00 -2.21 0.40
C LEU A 167 -4.01 -2.38 -1.13
N SER A 168 -4.99 -1.80 -1.85
CA SER A 168 -4.97 -1.78 -3.32
C SER A 168 -3.73 -1.07 -3.85
N MET A 169 -3.33 0.07 -3.25
CA MET A 169 -2.11 0.75 -3.66
C MET A 169 -0.85 -0.11 -3.41
N ILE A 170 -0.82 -0.90 -2.34
CA ILE A 170 0.32 -1.79 -2.02
C ILE A 170 0.41 -2.99 -2.97
N PHE A 171 -0.73 -3.64 -3.25
CA PHE A 171 -0.75 -4.90 -4.01
C PHE A 171 -0.96 -4.70 -5.52
N LEU A 172 -1.65 -3.64 -5.91
CA LEU A 172 -2.05 -3.35 -7.30
C LEU A 172 -1.39 -2.09 -7.85
N GLY A 173 -0.67 -1.30 -7.04
CA GLY A 173 -0.11 -0.01 -7.45
C GLY A 173 -1.16 1.02 -7.88
N ALA A 174 -2.41 0.76 -7.54
CA ALA A 174 -3.57 1.57 -7.90
C ALA A 174 -4.40 1.77 -6.62
N PRO A 175 -4.73 3.01 -6.21
CA PRO A 175 -5.53 3.25 -5.01
C PRO A 175 -7.01 2.86 -5.16
N GLU A 176 -7.41 2.34 -6.32
CA GLU A 176 -8.80 2.00 -6.61
C GLU A 176 -9.22 0.62 -6.12
N TYR A 177 -10.50 0.55 -5.77
CA TYR A 177 -11.25 -0.67 -5.48
C TYR A 177 -12.71 -0.45 -5.95
N GLY A 178 -13.47 -1.52 -6.11
CA GLY A 178 -14.82 -1.54 -6.69
C GLY A 178 -14.81 -1.80 -8.20
N PRO A 179 -15.94 -1.58 -8.90
CA PRO A 179 -16.06 -1.87 -10.32
C PRO A 179 -15.00 -1.17 -11.18
N GLY A 180 -14.28 -1.94 -12.01
CA GLY A 180 -13.24 -1.45 -12.92
C GLY A 180 -11.83 -1.41 -12.33
N THR A 181 -11.63 -1.97 -11.13
CA THR A 181 -10.31 -2.17 -10.51
C THR A 181 -9.43 -3.07 -11.37
N LEU A 182 -9.97 -4.17 -11.90
CA LEU A 182 -9.25 -5.09 -12.81
C LEU A 182 -8.60 -4.35 -13.98
N ILE A 183 -9.37 -3.51 -14.67
CA ILE A 183 -8.91 -2.74 -15.84
C ILE A 183 -7.79 -1.78 -15.45
N LYS A 184 -7.92 -1.11 -14.30
CA LYS A 184 -6.91 -0.15 -13.82
C LYS A 184 -5.63 -0.85 -13.40
N ALA A 185 -5.76 -1.91 -12.61
CA ALA A 185 -4.65 -2.72 -12.13
C ALA A 185 -3.84 -3.32 -13.31
N GLU A 186 -4.53 -3.82 -14.34
CA GLU A 186 -3.90 -4.33 -15.56
C GLU A 186 -3.08 -3.25 -16.29
N ASN A 187 -3.63 -2.04 -16.45
CA ASN A 187 -2.93 -0.93 -17.09
C ASN A 187 -1.67 -0.53 -16.33
N VAL A 188 -1.73 -0.55 -15.01
CA VAL A 188 -0.59 -0.25 -14.15
C VAL A 188 0.51 -1.31 -14.33
N LEU A 189 0.17 -2.60 -14.37
CA LEU A 189 1.14 -3.69 -14.59
C LEU A 189 1.82 -3.65 -15.96
N LYS A 190 1.13 -3.14 -16.99
CA LYS A 190 1.69 -2.98 -18.35
C LYS A 190 2.61 -1.77 -18.47
N SER A 191 2.45 -0.77 -17.59
CA SER A 191 3.33 0.40 -17.59
C SER A 191 4.73 -0.02 -17.12
N SER A 192 5.75 0.28 -17.91
CA SER A 192 7.14 -0.04 -17.62
C SER A 192 7.75 0.85 -16.51
N GLU A 193 6.93 1.47 -15.67
CA GLU A 193 7.33 2.42 -14.63
C GLU A 193 7.16 1.80 -13.22
N PRO A 194 8.23 1.27 -12.60
CA PRO A 194 8.15 0.69 -11.27
C PRO A 194 8.77 1.64 -10.25
N SER A 195 7.96 2.29 -9.43
CA SER A 195 8.47 3.00 -8.24
C SER A 195 7.76 2.64 -6.93
N PHE A 196 6.60 1.96 -6.96
CA PHE A 196 5.86 1.61 -5.74
C PHE A 196 5.46 0.14 -5.59
N PHE A 197 5.60 -0.70 -6.64
CA PHE A 197 5.23 -2.11 -6.52
C PHE A 197 6.18 -2.91 -5.64
N LEU A 198 5.62 -3.50 -4.60
CA LEU A 198 6.28 -4.60 -3.92
C LEU A 198 6.31 -5.82 -4.84
N LYS A 199 7.50 -6.40 -5.00
CA LYS A 199 7.66 -7.61 -5.79
C LYS A 199 7.27 -8.81 -4.94
N PHE A 200 6.07 -9.33 -5.15
CA PHE A 200 5.65 -10.63 -4.65
C PHE A 200 5.77 -11.67 -5.76
N GLY A 201 6.11 -12.89 -5.36
CA GLY A 201 6.13 -14.05 -6.26
C GLY A 201 5.03 -15.05 -5.87
N ASN A 202 4.99 -16.19 -6.53
CA ASN A 202 4.05 -17.27 -6.22
C ASN A 202 4.48 -18.18 -5.03
N LYS A 203 5.74 -18.10 -4.57
CA LYS A 203 6.27 -18.99 -3.54
C LYS A 203 5.65 -18.73 -2.17
N GLY A 204 4.83 -19.64 -1.68
CA GLY A 204 4.23 -19.59 -0.35
C GLY A 204 2.71 -19.60 -0.31
N PHE A 205 2.05 -19.62 -1.47
CA PHE A 205 0.68 -20.11 -1.58
C PHE A 205 0.64 -21.64 -1.48
N HIS A 206 -0.55 -22.23 -1.27
CA HIS A 206 -0.75 -23.68 -1.40
C HIS A 206 -0.26 -24.19 -2.76
N ASP A 207 0.20 -25.44 -2.83
CA ASP A 207 0.79 -25.99 -4.06
C ASP A 207 -0.18 -25.96 -5.25
N ASP A 208 -1.48 -26.14 -4.98
CA ASP A 208 -2.55 -26.08 -6.00
C ASP A 208 -2.80 -24.65 -6.53
N PHE A 209 -2.15 -23.62 -5.99
CA PHE A 209 -2.30 -22.23 -6.44
C PHE A 209 -0.99 -21.64 -7.01
N ARG A 210 0.03 -22.46 -7.30
CA ARG A 210 1.34 -21.96 -7.76
C ARG A 210 1.50 -22.13 -9.27
N ASP A 211 1.34 -21.05 -10.04
CA ASP A 211 1.39 -21.08 -11.52
C ASP A 211 2.59 -20.34 -12.16
N GLY A 212 3.36 -19.58 -11.38
CA GLY A 212 4.51 -18.80 -11.89
C GLY A 212 4.25 -17.29 -11.99
N GLN A 213 3.04 -16.85 -11.65
CA GLN A 213 2.60 -15.46 -11.70
C GLN A 213 2.56 -14.80 -10.30
N ASN A 214 2.19 -13.52 -10.26
CA ASN A 214 2.05 -12.78 -9.00
C ASN A 214 0.67 -13.05 -8.37
N GLN A 215 0.58 -14.07 -7.53
CA GLN A 215 -0.69 -14.48 -6.92
C GLN A 215 -1.30 -13.47 -5.95
N VAL A 216 -0.47 -12.61 -5.36
CA VAL A 216 -0.98 -11.51 -4.53
C VAL A 216 -1.79 -10.54 -5.39
N HIS A 217 -1.32 -10.25 -6.60
CA HIS A 217 -2.04 -9.40 -7.55
C HIS A 217 -3.35 -10.03 -7.98
N HIS A 218 -3.33 -11.31 -8.38
CA HIS A 218 -4.53 -12.03 -8.78
C HIS A 218 -5.60 -11.97 -7.69
N VAL A 219 -5.33 -12.56 -6.52
CA VAL A 219 -6.31 -12.61 -5.42
C VAL A 219 -6.79 -11.21 -5.02
N TRP A 220 -5.87 -10.26 -4.82
CA TRP A 220 -6.25 -8.95 -4.30
C TRP A 220 -7.06 -8.13 -5.31
N THR A 221 -6.78 -8.25 -6.61
CA THR A 221 -7.56 -7.53 -7.62
C THR A 221 -9.03 -7.94 -7.57
N TYR A 222 -9.33 -9.23 -7.40
CA TYR A 222 -10.71 -9.70 -7.29
C TYR A 222 -11.38 -9.35 -5.96
N ILE A 223 -10.63 -9.34 -4.84
CA ILE A 223 -11.12 -8.82 -3.56
C ILE A 223 -11.51 -7.35 -3.71
N ALA A 224 -10.59 -6.55 -4.28
CA ALA A 224 -10.78 -5.12 -4.45
C ALA A 224 -11.91 -4.80 -5.44
N GLU A 225 -12.00 -5.50 -6.58
CA GLU A 225 -13.09 -5.36 -7.56
C GLU A 225 -14.46 -5.59 -6.91
N THR A 226 -14.54 -6.60 -6.04
CA THR A 226 -15.80 -7.06 -5.45
C THR A 226 -16.22 -6.22 -4.24
N TYR A 227 -15.26 -5.64 -3.51
CA TYR A 227 -15.55 -4.76 -2.38
C TYR A 227 -16.17 -3.44 -2.87
N ASN A 228 -17.48 -3.26 -2.63
CA ASN A 228 -18.22 -2.06 -3.03
C ASN A 228 -19.12 -1.55 -1.88
N PRO A 229 -18.59 -0.70 -0.98
CA PRO A 229 -19.32 -0.24 0.19
C PRO A 229 -20.55 0.58 -0.22
N GLY A 230 -21.74 0.07 0.10
CA GLY A 230 -23.02 0.70 -0.21
C GLY A 230 -23.53 0.49 -1.65
N GLY A 231 -22.83 -0.33 -2.45
CA GLY A 231 -23.27 -0.72 -3.78
C GLY A 231 -24.20 -1.93 -3.78
N LEU A 232 -24.88 -2.18 -4.90
CA LEU A 232 -25.62 -3.42 -5.12
C LEU A 232 -24.70 -4.65 -4.96
N PRO A 233 -25.23 -5.84 -4.62
CA PRO A 233 -24.45 -7.07 -4.58
C PRO A 233 -24.04 -7.44 -6.01
N ILE A 234 -22.81 -7.09 -6.39
CA ILE A 234 -22.24 -7.32 -7.72
C ILE A 234 -21.62 -8.74 -7.81
N SER A 235 -22.28 -9.76 -7.26
CA SER A 235 -21.97 -11.13 -7.71
C SER A 235 -22.24 -11.29 -9.22
N ILE A 236 -23.06 -10.39 -9.80
CA ILE A 236 -23.60 -10.47 -11.16
C ILE A 236 -22.66 -9.91 -12.25
N THR A 237 -21.63 -9.10 -11.95
CA THR A 237 -20.69 -8.57 -13.00
C THR A 237 -19.23 -8.98 -12.83
N ALA A 238 -18.77 -9.33 -11.62
CA ALA A 238 -17.39 -9.80 -11.40
C ALA A 238 -17.19 -11.23 -11.92
N GLN A 239 -18.16 -12.13 -11.69
CA GLN A 239 -18.07 -13.52 -12.15
C GLN A 239 -18.08 -13.66 -13.68
N PRO A 240 -18.95 -12.98 -14.45
CA PRO A 240 -18.88 -13.04 -15.91
C PRO A 240 -17.59 -12.44 -16.44
N SER A 241 -17.13 -11.30 -15.93
CA SER A 241 -15.90 -10.65 -16.39
C SER A 241 -14.67 -11.54 -16.14
N ASN A 242 -14.63 -12.21 -14.98
CA ASN A 242 -13.63 -13.22 -14.67
C ASN A 242 -13.72 -14.44 -15.61
N TYR A 243 -14.93 -14.97 -15.81
CA TYR A 243 -15.18 -16.08 -16.71
C TYR A 243 -14.76 -15.75 -18.14
N TYR A 244 -15.08 -14.56 -18.66
CA TYR A 244 -14.64 -14.09 -19.98
C TYR A 244 -13.12 -13.90 -20.05
N HIS A 245 -12.49 -13.29 -19.05
CA HIS A 245 -11.04 -13.07 -18.99
C HIS A 245 -10.27 -14.39 -19.01
N GLU A 246 -10.63 -15.31 -18.12
CA GLU A 246 -9.97 -16.61 -17.97
C GLU A 246 -10.27 -17.56 -19.15
N ILE A 247 -11.46 -17.47 -19.77
CA ILE A 247 -11.83 -18.29 -20.94
C ILE A 247 -11.17 -17.81 -22.23
N GLU A 248 -11.08 -16.50 -22.47
CA GLU A 248 -10.36 -15.98 -23.64
C GLU A 248 -8.88 -16.41 -23.62
N GLU A 249 -8.28 -16.50 -22.43
CA GLU A 249 -6.92 -16.98 -22.22
C GLU A 249 -6.81 -18.51 -22.33
N TYR A 250 -7.77 -19.27 -21.76
CA TYR A 250 -7.86 -20.74 -21.88
C TYR A 250 -8.01 -21.24 -23.33
N TYR A 251 -8.81 -20.56 -24.16
CA TYR A 251 -8.99 -20.93 -25.57
C TYR A 251 -7.91 -20.35 -26.51
N GLN A 252 -6.82 -19.78 -25.97
CA GLN A 252 -5.72 -19.17 -26.73
C GLN A 252 -6.13 -18.09 -27.75
N LEU A 253 -7.26 -17.40 -27.54
CA LEU A 253 -7.73 -16.35 -28.45
C LEU A 253 -6.85 -15.08 -28.38
N LYS A 254 -6.06 -14.93 -27.30
CA LYS A 254 -4.92 -14.01 -27.21
C LYS A 254 -3.67 -14.76 -26.75
N LYS A 255 -2.67 -14.92 -27.62
CA LYS A 255 -1.35 -15.43 -27.24
C LYS A 255 -0.54 -14.32 -26.56
N THR A 256 -0.66 -14.19 -25.24
CA THR A 256 0.13 -13.27 -24.42
C THR A 256 1.37 -13.93 -23.80
N GLY A 257 1.92 -15.00 -24.39
CA GLY A 257 3.31 -15.45 -24.17
C GLY A 257 3.75 -15.73 -22.71
N LYS A 258 2.84 -15.80 -21.75
CA LYS A 258 3.10 -16.22 -20.37
C LYS A 258 2.12 -17.33 -20.04
N GLU A 259 2.53 -18.54 -20.36
CA GLU A 259 1.86 -19.77 -19.94
C GLU A 259 1.89 -19.84 -18.40
N GLY A 260 0.72 -19.75 -17.78
CA GLY A 260 0.42 -20.15 -16.41
C GLY A 260 -1.03 -20.64 -16.42
N SER A 261 -1.29 -21.84 -15.91
CA SER A 261 -2.55 -22.57 -16.01
C SER A 261 -3.76 -21.68 -15.69
N SER A 262 -4.60 -21.40 -16.70
CA SER A 262 -5.84 -20.61 -16.55
C SER A 262 -6.74 -21.11 -15.42
N TRP A 263 -6.57 -22.37 -15.00
CA TRP A 263 -7.33 -22.97 -13.93
C TRP A 263 -6.88 -22.48 -12.54
N ASP A 264 -5.59 -22.29 -12.30
CA ASP A 264 -5.09 -21.79 -11.01
C ASP A 264 -5.43 -20.30 -10.84
N GLY A 265 -5.34 -19.52 -11.93
CA GLY A 265 -5.84 -18.15 -12.01
C GLY A 265 -7.35 -18.06 -11.78
N PHE A 266 -8.13 -18.96 -12.40
CA PHE A 266 -9.56 -19.10 -12.17
C PHE A 266 -9.91 -19.39 -10.70
N ILE A 267 -9.15 -20.24 -10.00
CA ILE A 267 -9.43 -20.52 -8.58
C ILE A 267 -9.05 -19.35 -7.69
N LEU A 268 -7.91 -18.69 -7.93
CA LEU A 268 -7.52 -17.52 -7.16
C LEU A 268 -8.48 -16.35 -7.35
N SER A 269 -9.01 -16.18 -8.55
CA SER A 269 -10.04 -15.19 -8.84
C SER A 269 -11.36 -15.53 -8.16
N MET A 270 -11.81 -16.79 -8.18
CA MET A 270 -12.98 -17.25 -7.44
C MET A 270 -12.83 -17.07 -5.93
N ALA A 271 -11.66 -17.40 -5.37
CA ALA A 271 -11.36 -17.19 -3.96
C ALA A 271 -11.40 -15.68 -3.61
N GLY A 272 -10.78 -14.83 -4.44
CA GLY A 272 -10.80 -13.38 -4.25
C GLY A 272 -12.21 -12.79 -4.32
N ILE A 273 -13.05 -13.24 -5.27
CA ILE A 273 -14.47 -12.86 -5.37
C ILE A 273 -15.21 -13.28 -4.10
N TYR A 274 -15.03 -14.53 -3.65
CA TYR A 274 -15.72 -15.05 -2.47
C TYR A 274 -15.35 -14.27 -1.20
N ILE A 275 -14.06 -14.00 -1.01
CA ILE A 275 -13.56 -13.15 0.07
C ILE A 275 -14.21 -11.76 -0.01
N GLY A 276 -14.19 -11.12 -1.19
CA GLY A 276 -14.78 -9.81 -1.39
C GLY A 276 -16.29 -9.76 -1.09
N ILE A 277 -17.04 -10.80 -1.50
CA ILE A 277 -18.47 -10.95 -1.19
C ILE A 277 -18.66 -11.02 0.32
N ASN A 278 -17.89 -11.86 1.02
CA ASN A 278 -18.03 -12.03 2.46
C ASN A 278 -17.69 -10.76 3.26
N ILE A 279 -16.72 -9.97 2.79
CA ILE A 279 -16.46 -8.63 3.35
C ILE A 279 -17.68 -7.72 3.12
N ASN A 280 -18.23 -7.72 1.90
CA ASN A 280 -19.32 -6.81 1.53
C ASN A 280 -20.66 -7.16 2.21
N THR A 281 -20.96 -8.44 2.41
CA THR A 281 -22.16 -8.91 3.12
C THR A 281 -22.03 -8.81 4.65
N GLY A 282 -20.84 -8.47 5.16
CA GLY A 282 -20.54 -8.43 6.59
C GLY A 282 -20.33 -9.81 7.21
N ALA A 283 -20.24 -10.87 6.42
CA ALA A 283 -19.90 -12.22 6.91
C ALA A 283 -18.46 -12.30 7.43
N VAL A 284 -17.57 -11.45 6.93
CA VAL A 284 -16.18 -11.28 7.40
C VAL A 284 -15.93 -9.80 7.67
N SER A 285 -15.47 -9.47 8.87
CA SER A 285 -15.00 -8.12 9.17
C SER A 285 -13.63 -7.88 8.53
N LEU A 286 -13.36 -6.64 8.09
CA LEU A 286 -12.01 -6.25 7.66
C LEU A 286 -10.96 -6.45 8.75
N THR A 287 -11.36 -6.47 10.03
CA THR A 287 -10.47 -6.78 11.15
C THR A 287 -10.01 -8.22 11.21
N ASP A 288 -10.79 -9.14 10.63
CA ASP A 288 -10.55 -10.58 10.69
C ASP A 288 -10.05 -11.12 9.35
N LEU A 289 -9.87 -10.23 8.36
CA LEU A 289 -9.52 -10.57 6.99
C LEU A 289 -8.15 -11.25 6.89
N ASP A 290 -7.20 -10.93 7.77
CA ASP A 290 -5.86 -11.52 7.76
C ASP A 290 -5.88 -13.03 8.06
N SER A 291 -6.68 -13.43 9.04
CA SER A 291 -6.88 -14.81 9.46
C SER A 291 -7.75 -15.54 8.43
N TYR A 292 -8.78 -14.87 7.92
CA TYR A 292 -9.64 -15.41 6.87
C TYR A 292 -8.89 -15.71 5.57
N LEU A 293 -7.90 -14.87 5.20
CA LEU A 293 -7.01 -15.13 4.06
C LEU A 293 -6.18 -16.41 4.24
N LEU A 294 -5.64 -16.62 5.46
CA LEU A 294 -4.87 -17.83 5.77
C LEU A 294 -5.75 -19.08 5.70
N ASP A 295 -6.97 -19.02 6.20
CA ASP A 295 -7.90 -20.14 6.18
C ASP A 295 -8.41 -20.45 4.78
N THR A 296 -8.61 -19.43 3.94
CA THR A 296 -9.20 -19.61 2.59
C THR A 296 -8.16 -20.00 1.54
N LEU A 297 -6.90 -19.57 1.68
CA LEU A 297 -5.85 -19.75 0.67
C LEU A 297 -4.70 -20.64 1.15
N GLY A 298 -4.74 -21.05 2.42
CA GLY A 298 -3.72 -21.88 3.05
C GLY A 298 -3.97 -23.38 2.88
N PRO A 299 -3.14 -24.23 3.52
CA PRO A 299 -3.24 -25.69 3.41
C PRO A 299 -4.55 -26.29 3.92
N ASN A 300 -5.28 -25.55 4.76
CA ASN A 300 -6.56 -25.96 5.31
C ASN A 300 -7.74 -25.39 4.50
N ALA A 301 -7.49 -24.83 3.31
CA ALA A 301 -8.52 -24.24 2.49
C ALA A 301 -9.68 -25.23 2.27
N PRO A 302 -10.94 -24.73 2.28
CA PRO A 302 -12.10 -25.57 2.09
C PRO A 302 -11.97 -26.48 0.88
N SER A 303 -12.40 -27.74 1.07
CA SER A 303 -12.23 -28.74 0.02
C SER A 303 -12.92 -28.35 -1.28
N TYR A 304 -13.98 -27.54 -1.33
CA TYR A 304 -14.58 -27.14 -2.61
C TYR A 304 -13.69 -26.22 -3.46
N LEU A 305 -12.78 -25.45 -2.86
CA LEU A 305 -11.72 -24.72 -3.59
C LEU A 305 -10.59 -25.66 -4.05
N LEU A 306 -10.48 -26.85 -3.43
CA LEU A 306 -9.40 -27.84 -3.63
C LEU A 306 -9.86 -29.18 -4.28
N SER A 307 -11.16 -29.44 -4.42
CA SER A 307 -11.75 -30.71 -4.85
C SER A 307 -12.11 -30.66 -6.33
N GLU A 308 -12.46 -29.46 -6.81
CA GLU A 308 -12.56 -29.19 -8.24
C GLU A 308 -11.19 -29.34 -8.94
N SER A 309 -10.07 -29.22 -8.21
CA SER A 309 -8.71 -29.24 -8.78
C SER A 309 -8.17 -30.63 -9.12
N ARG A 310 -8.83 -31.73 -8.68
CA ARG A 310 -8.32 -33.09 -8.95
C ARG A 310 -9.34 -34.11 -9.44
N SER A 311 -10.63 -33.82 -9.43
CA SER A 311 -11.64 -34.78 -9.90
C SER A 311 -12.89 -34.09 -10.41
N PHE A 312 -13.00 -33.99 -11.74
CA PHE A 312 -14.22 -34.01 -12.54
C PHE A 312 -15.39 -33.05 -12.23
N GLU A 313 -15.86 -32.42 -13.31
CA GLU A 313 -17.24 -31.99 -13.60
C GLU A 313 -17.86 -30.87 -12.75
N PHE A 314 -17.83 -29.66 -13.34
CA PHE A 314 -18.77 -28.54 -13.17
C PHE A 314 -20.10 -28.89 -12.48
N PRO A 315 -20.45 -28.21 -11.36
CA PRO A 315 -21.83 -28.03 -10.96
C PRO A 315 -22.46 -26.89 -11.78
N ILE A 316 -23.57 -27.23 -12.40
CA ILE A 316 -24.38 -26.44 -13.33
C ILE A 316 -24.81 -25.07 -12.75
N MET A 317 -24.49 -24.00 -13.47
CA MET A 317 -24.85 -22.58 -13.23
C MET A 317 -26.34 -22.25 -13.45
N TYR A 318 -27.31 -23.02 -12.90
CA TYR A 318 -28.74 -22.81 -13.21
C TYR A 318 -29.63 -22.21 -12.10
N GLU A 319 -29.09 -21.68 -10.98
CA GLU A 319 -29.95 -21.13 -9.92
C GLU A 319 -30.08 -19.58 -9.87
N PHE A 320 -29.53 -18.83 -10.84
CA PHE A 320 -29.60 -17.35 -10.79
C PHE A 320 -30.29 -16.68 -11.99
N LEU A 321 -31.48 -17.16 -12.38
CA LEU A 321 -32.43 -16.33 -13.12
C LEU A 321 -33.82 -16.43 -12.49
N PRO A 322 -34.51 -15.30 -12.20
CA PRO A 322 -35.92 -15.37 -11.86
C PRO A 322 -36.68 -15.94 -13.06
N LYS A 323 -37.44 -17.02 -12.82
CA LYS A 323 -38.37 -17.57 -13.80
C LYS A 323 -39.36 -16.48 -14.19
N ILE A 324 -39.30 -16.04 -15.44
CA ILE A 324 -40.42 -15.37 -16.09
C ILE A 324 -41.18 -16.49 -16.81
N GLU A 325 -42.30 -16.89 -16.22
CA GLU A 325 -43.27 -17.79 -16.85
C GLU A 325 -44.19 -17.02 -17.81
N PRO A 326 -44.73 -17.69 -18.84
CA PRO A 326 -45.06 -17.12 -20.15
C PRO A 326 -46.15 -16.06 -20.21
#